data_AF-A0A967YQL5-F1
#
_entry.id   AF-A0A967YQL5-F1
#
_cell.length_a   1.000
_cell.length_b   1.000
_cell.length_c   1.000
_cell.angle_alpha   90.00
_cell.angle_beta   90.00
_cell.angle_gamma   90.00
#
_symmetry.space_group_name_H-M   'P 1'
#
loop_
_entity.id
_entity.type
_entity.pdbx_description
1 polymer ?
#
loop_
_entity_poly.entity_id
_entity_poly.type
_entity_poly.pdbx_seq_one_letter_code
_entity_poly.pdbx_strand_id
1 'polypeptide(L)'
;MPSHLNVPTKYWELTKEVPPPPIERDIKSWIIANPSDPLWDIDVLPLTYTDSRWSAFVVRVDEPTRRRLVPDPPLDLWDGDNADLVEYWYVDHKNTMLGPYLEFGVTVSTTYKDPKGNVWKAGYYPYMYLTGDAPVDAGRVLGFPKKMSYIRCTVHGGEKGTDFFGFAMSRNGYLLHSATGQFDDKQVTPPYFYGKTDWGKFNMKVITRP
;
A
#
# COMPACT_ATOMS: atom_id res chain seq x y z
N MET A 1 0.88 34.25 -27.13
CA MET A 1 1.87 33.16 -27.04
C MET A 1 2.57 33.27 -25.70
N PRO A 2 2.60 32.23 -24.86
CA PRO A 2 3.33 32.31 -23.59
C PRO A 2 4.83 32.42 -23.89
N SER A 3 5.45 33.51 -23.43
CA SER A 3 6.89 33.72 -23.53
C SER A 3 7.59 33.02 -22.37
N HIS A 4 8.41 32.01 -22.67
CA HIS A 4 9.33 31.42 -21.70
C HIS A 4 10.42 32.43 -21.37
N LEU A 5 10.57 32.74 -20.08
CA LEU A 5 11.67 33.55 -19.58
C LEU A 5 12.85 32.61 -19.29
N ASN A 6 13.82 32.55 -20.20
CA ASN A 6 15.06 31.84 -19.94
C ASN A 6 15.93 32.71 -19.02
N VAL A 7 15.97 32.38 -17.73
CA VAL A 7 16.90 32.98 -16.78
C VAL A 7 18.28 32.33 -16.99
N PRO A 8 19.38 33.08 -17.14
CA PRO A 8 20.70 32.48 -17.25
C PRO A 8 21.08 31.79 -15.93
N THR A 9 21.13 30.46 -15.92
CA THR A 9 21.70 29.70 -14.79
C THR A 9 23.22 29.76 -14.85
N LYS A 10 23.86 30.36 -13.85
CA LYS A 10 25.28 30.12 -13.58
C LYS A 10 25.41 28.71 -12.99
N TYR A 11 26.05 27.81 -13.72
CA TYR A 11 26.51 26.54 -13.15
C TYR A 11 27.66 26.85 -12.19
N TRP A 12 27.55 26.36 -10.95
CA TRP A 12 28.65 26.38 -10.00
C TRP A 12 29.58 25.21 -10.32
N GLU A 13 30.89 25.47 -10.44
CA GLU A 13 31.89 24.40 -10.46
C GLU A 13 31.91 23.74 -9.08
N LEU A 14 31.61 22.44 -9.02
CA LEU A 14 31.74 21.64 -7.81
C LEU A 14 33.23 21.49 -7.48
N THR A 15 33.69 22.18 -6.44
CA THR A 15 34.95 21.88 -5.78
C THR A 15 34.87 20.46 -5.18
N LYS A 16 35.97 19.70 -5.26
CA LYS A 16 36.05 18.29 -4.79
C LYS A 16 35.79 18.10 -3.29
N GLU A 17 35.65 19.18 -2.53
CA GLU A 17 35.22 19.14 -1.14
C GLU A 17 33.73 19.42 -1.07
N VAL A 18 32.95 18.38 -0.77
CA VAL A 18 31.58 18.54 -0.33
C VAL A 18 31.64 19.16 1.06
N PRO A 19 31.15 20.40 1.27
CA PRO A 19 31.13 20.99 2.60
C PRO A 19 30.28 20.11 3.53
N PRO A 20 30.71 19.90 4.78
CA PRO A 20 29.89 19.17 5.74
C PRO A 20 28.53 19.87 5.88
N PRO A 21 27.44 19.10 6.02
CA PRO A 21 26.11 19.67 6.13
C PRO A 21 26.07 20.67 7.28
N PRO A 22 25.37 21.81 7.12
CA PRO A 22 25.42 22.92 8.08
C PRO A 22 24.83 22.60 9.46
N ILE A 23 24.26 21.39 9.63
CA ILE A 23 23.67 20.89 10.86
C ILE A 23 24.01 19.39 10.98
N GLU A 24 24.54 18.98 12.13
CA GLU A 24 24.70 17.57 12.51
C GLU A 24 23.29 16.97 12.69
N ARG A 25 22.86 16.10 11.77
CA ARG A 25 21.47 15.62 11.72
C ARG A 25 21.26 14.48 12.72
N ASP A 26 20.26 14.62 13.59
CA ASP A 26 19.77 13.53 14.42
C ASP A 26 19.20 12.42 13.52
N ILE A 27 19.65 11.17 13.70
CA ILE A 27 19.16 10.01 12.97
C ILE A 27 17.64 9.81 13.11
N LYS A 28 17.04 10.34 14.20
CA LYS A 28 15.60 10.34 14.45
C LYS A 28 14.83 11.37 13.62
N SER A 29 15.54 12.30 12.96
CA SER A 29 14.96 13.35 12.09
C SER A 29 15.05 13.01 10.60
N TRP A 30 15.42 11.78 10.25
CA TRP A 30 15.32 11.24 8.89
C TRP A 30 13.86 11.13 8.45
N ILE A 31 13.29 12.26 8.07
CA ILE A 31 11.96 12.39 7.47
C ILE A 31 12.13 13.36 6.31
N ILE A 32 12.72 12.86 5.22
CA ILE A 32 12.47 13.29 3.83
C ILE A 32 12.18 14.80 3.68
N ALA A 33 13.22 15.65 3.68
CA ALA A 33 13.15 17.02 3.13
C ALA A 33 14.55 17.64 2.84
N ASN A 34 14.95 17.62 1.55
CA ASN A 34 15.80 18.54 0.74
C ASN A 34 17.12 19.21 1.27
N PRO A 35 18.04 19.71 0.40
CA PRO A 35 17.86 20.16 -1.00
C PRO A 35 18.14 19.12 -2.11
N SER A 36 18.52 17.89 -1.76
CA SER A 36 18.72 16.74 -2.66
C SER A 36 18.71 15.49 -1.76
N ASP A 37 17.85 14.48 -1.88
CA ASP A 37 17.51 13.72 -3.09
C ASP A 37 16.02 13.27 -3.15
N PRO A 38 15.44 13.25 -4.37
CA PRO A 38 14.14 12.72 -4.80
C PRO A 38 14.05 11.19 -5.05
N LEU A 39 13.07 10.53 -4.40
CA LEU A 39 12.68 9.10 -4.50
C LEU A 39 13.59 8.13 -3.71
N TRP A 40 13.24 7.86 -2.45
CA TRP A 40 13.53 6.60 -1.72
C TRP A 40 14.90 5.92 -1.95
N ASP A 41 15.80 5.96 -0.96
CA ASP A 41 17.09 5.23 -1.01
C ASP A 41 16.97 3.79 -0.49
N ILE A 42 17.65 2.83 -1.13
CA ILE A 42 17.61 1.38 -0.80
C ILE A 42 18.16 1.08 0.60
N ASP A 43 18.91 2.02 1.17
CA ASP A 43 19.53 1.94 2.49
C ASP A 43 18.51 1.86 3.65
N VAL A 44 17.22 2.12 3.39
CA VAL A 44 16.13 1.90 4.35
C VAL A 44 15.63 0.45 4.37
N LEU A 45 16.32 -0.49 3.70
CA LEU A 45 16.04 -1.92 3.80
C LEU A 45 16.85 -2.58 4.93
N PRO A 46 16.25 -3.48 5.73
CA PRO A 46 14.87 -3.94 5.64
C PRO A 46 13.86 -2.92 6.20
N LEU A 47 12.75 -2.71 5.48
CA LEU A 47 11.63 -1.91 5.98
C LEU A 47 11.05 -2.57 7.23
N THR A 48 11.10 -1.84 8.34
CA THR A 48 10.52 -2.30 9.59
C THR A 48 9.24 -1.53 9.89
N TYR A 49 8.20 -2.28 10.25
CA TYR A 49 6.90 -1.77 10.66
C TYR A 49 6.66 -2.19 12.10
N THR A 50 6.47 -1.21 12.99
CA THR A 50 6.11 -1.44 14.39
C THR A 50 4.85 -0.65 14.71
N ASP A 51 3.97 -1.19 15.54
CA ASP A 51 2.65 -0.59 15.84
C ASP A 51 1.82 -0.28 14.57
N SER A 52 1.49 -1.34 13.84
CA SER A 52 0.57 -1.28 12.69
C SER A 52 -0.73 -1.96 13.06
N ARG A 53 -1.85 -1.27 12.85
CA ARG A 53 -3.19 -1.81 13.16
C ARG A 53 -3.91 -2.17 11.88
N TRP A 54 -4.06 -3.47 11.64
CA TRP A 54 -4.80 -4.01 10.51
C TRP A 54 -6.29 -4.12 10.85
N SER A 55 -7.16 -3.64 9.98
CA SER A 55 -8.60 -3.79 10.09
C SER A 55 -9.17 -4.30 8.78
N ALA A 56 -9.64 -5.54 8.78
CA ALA A 56 -10.12 -6.25 7.60
C ALA A 56 -11.65 -6.37 7.60
N PHE A 57 -12.23 -6.18 6.42
CA PHE A 57 -13.64 -6.36 6.10
C PHE A 57 -13.72 -7.45 5.04
N VAL A 58 -14.30 -8.58 5.42
CA VAL A 58 -14.39 -9.74 4.54
C VAL A 58 -15.79 -9.83 3.99
N VAL A 59 -15.91 -9.84 2.66
CA VAL A 59 -17.19 -9.90 1.96
C VAL A 59 -17.20 -11.04 0.95
N ARG A 60 -18.37 -11.64 0.73
CA ARG A 60 -18.59 -12.60 -0.35
C ARG A 60 -18.79 -11.86 -1.67
N VAL A 61 -18.05 -12.24 -2.69
CA VAL A 61 -18.06 -11.64 -4.02
C VAL A 61 -18.21 -12.73 -5.08
N ASP A 62 -19.15 -12.55 -5.99
CA ASP A 62 -19.39 -13.48 -7.09
C ASP A 62 -18.16 -13.59 -8.01
N GLU A 63 -18.04 -14.73 -8.70
CA GLU A 63 -16.90 -15.00 -9.57
C GLU A 63 -16.74 -13.99 -10.72
N PRO A 64 -17.78 -13.59 -11.47
CA PRO A 64 -17.67 -12.54 -12.48
C PRO A 64 -17.05 -11.24 -11.95
N THR A 65 -17.47 -10.79 -10.76
CA THR A 65 -16.92 -9.60 -10.12
C THR A 65 -15.47 -9.82 -9.67
N ARG A 66 -15.15 -10.95 -9.04
CA ARG A 66 -13.77 -11.30 -8.66
C ARG A 66 -12.85 -11.37 -9.86
N ARG A 67 -13.32 -11.88 -11.00
CA ARG A 67 -12.51 -11.98 -12.21
C ARG A 67 -12.10 -10.63 -12.75
N ARG A 68 -12.98 -9.63 -12.69
CA ARG A 68 -12.65 -8.24 -13.11
C ARG A 68 -11.58 -7.58 -12.26
N LEU A 69 -11.34 -8.06 -11.04
CA LEU A 69 -10.29 -7.55 -10.17
C LEU A 69 -8.91 -8.10 -10.54
N VAL A 70 -8.85 -9.21 -11.27
CA VAL A 70 -7.61 -9.98 -11.44
C VAL A 70 -7.15 -9.93 -12.90
N PRO A 71 -5.87 -9.63 -13.17
CA PRO A 71 -5.32 -9.67 -14.53
C PRO A 71 -5.46 -11.04 -15.18
N ASP A 72 -6.00 -11.03 -16.40
CA ASP A 72 -6.25 -12.22 -17.20
C ASP A 72 -5.68 -12.01 -18.61
N PRO A 73 -4.56 -12.67 -19.00
CA PRO A 73 -3.61 -13.42 -18.17
C PRO A 73 -2.74 -12.51 -17.25
N PRO A 74 -1.99 -13.06 -16.26
CA PRO A 74 -1.68 -14.49 -16.08
C PRO A 74 -2.27 -15.14 -14.82
N LEU A 75 -3.16 -14.47 -14.08
CA LEU A 75 -3.59 -14.96 -12.76
C LEU A 75 -4.95 -15.67 -12.85
N ASP A 76 -5.03 -16.86 -12.25
CA ASP A 76 -6.27 -17.60 -12.08
C ASP A 76 -6.89 -17.30 -10.71
N LEU A 77 -8.23 -17.31 -10.61
CA LEU A 77 -8.90 -17.24 -9.31
C LEU A 77 -8.64 -18.53 -8.55
N TRP A 78 -8.47 -18.42 -7.23
CA TRP A 78 -8.62 -19.58 -6.36
C TRP A 78 -10.06 -20.10 -6.43
N ASP A 79 -10.21 -21.41 -6.55
CA ASP A 79 -11.48 -22.14 -6.73
C ASP A 79 -11.78 -23.11 -5.57
N GLY A 80 -10.92 -23.17 -4.55
CA GLY A 80 -11.13 -24.00 -3.35
C GLY A 80 -11.90 -23.28 -2.24
N ASP A 81 -11.69 -23.72 -1.00
CA ASP A 81 -12.39 -23.18 0.17
C ASP A 81 -12.25 -21.66 0.27
N ASN A 82 -13.32 -20.97 0.67
CA ASN A 82 -13.35 -19.52 0.85
C ASN A 82 -12.92 -18.71 -0.40
N ALA A 83 -13.03 -19.29 -1.60
CA ALA A 83 -12.71 -18.62 -2.87
C ALA A 83 -13.52 -17.34 -3.09
N ASP A 84 -14.77 -17.31 -2.63
CA ASP A 84 -15.68 -16.18 -2.77
C ASP A 84 -15.38 -15.05 -1.79
N LEU A 85 -14.49 -15.22 -0.81
CA LEU A 85 -14.14 -14.20 0.16
C LEU A 85 -13.07 -13.24 -0.37
N VAL A 86 -13.41 -11.95 -0.39
CA VAL A 86 -12.51 -10.84 -0.71
C VAL A 86 -12.29 -10.00 0.54
N GLU A 87 -11.04 -9.63 0.79
CA GLU A 87 -10.67 -8.75 1.88
C GLU A 87 -10.53 -7.31 1.39
N TYR A 88 -11.28 -6.41 2.00
CA TYR A 88 -11.02 -4.97 1.99
C TYR A 88 -10.37 -4.63 3.32
N TRP A 89 -9.24 -3.94 3.32
CA TRP A 89 -8.51 -3.70 4.55
C TRP A 89 -8.05 -2.26 4.66
N TYR A 90 -7.95 -1.80 5.90
CA TYR A 90 -7.29 -0.57 6.29
C TYR A 90 -6.13 -0.89 7.22
N VAL A 91 -5.03 -0.16 7.10
CA VAL A 91 -3.92 -0.20 8.05
C VAL A 91 -3.61 1.20 8.54
N ASP A 92 -3.55 1.34 9.86
CA ASP A 92 -2.96 2.50 10.52
C ASP A 92 -1.52 2.16 10.89
N HIS A 93 -0.57 2.65 10.10
CA HIS A 93 0.86 2.49 10.34
C HIS A 93 1.38 3.66 11.15
N LYS A 94 1.64 3.43 12.45
CA LYS A 94 2.08 4.50 13.35
C LYS A 94 3.59 4.66 13.41
N ASN A 95 4.34 3.56 13.33
CA ASN A 95 5.80 3.61 13.38
C ASN A 95 6.43 2.77 12.25
N THR A 96 6.90 3.46 11.23
CA THR A 96 7.59 2.85 10.08
C THR A 96 8.78 3.69 9.67
N MET A 97 9.73 3.07 8.97
CA MET A 97 10.86 3.76 8.35
C MET A 97 10.46 4.67 7.17
N LEU A 98 9.17 4.76 6.84
CA LEU A 98 8.60 5.59 5.78
C LEU A 98 7.69 6.70 6.35
N GLY A 99 7.71 6.88 7.68
CA GLY A 99 6.81 7.76 8.41
C GLY A 99 5.45 7.10 8.73
N PRO A 100 4.60 7.80 9.49
CA PRO A 100 3.23 7.34 9.75
C PRO A 100 2.35 7.55 8.53
N TYR A 101 1.51 6.58 8.21
CA TYR A 101 0.55 6.69 7.11
C TYR A 101 -0.63 5.75 7.30
N LEU A 102 -1.71 6.04 6.59
CA LEU A 102 -2.85 5.15 6.46
C LEU A 102 -2.78 4.46 5.11
N GLU A 103 -3.14 3.19 5.09
CA GLU A 103 -3.20 2.36 3.89
C GLU A 103 -4.57 1.72 3.76
N PHE A 104 -5.06 1.61 2.55
CA PHE A 104 -6.23 0.84 2.19
C PHE A 104 -5.86 -0.08 1.05
N GLY A 105 -6.37 -1.31 1.06
CA GLY A 105 -6.18 -2.21 -0.05
C GLY A 105 -7.28 -3.25 -0.16
N VAL A 106 -7.18 -4.00 -1.25
CA VAL A 106 -8.02 -5.16 -1.52
C VAL A 106 -7.10 -6.36 -1.72
N THR A 107 -7.51 -7.53 -1.23
CA THR A 107 -6.78 -8.78 -1.43
C THR A 107 -7.73 -9.88 -1.94
N VAL A 108 -7.31 -10.59 -2.99
CA VAL A 108 -8.05 -11.72 -3.58
C VAL A 108 -7.15 -12.95 -3.66
N SER A 109 -7.65 -14.13 -3.30
CA SER A 109 -6.93 -15.39 -3.44
C SER A 109 -6.76 -15.77 -4.92
N THR A 110 -5.52 -15.96 -5.37
CA THR A 110 -5.20 -16.27 -6.78
C THR A 110 -4.06 -17.28 -6.90
N THR A 111 -3.94 -17.86 -8.09
CA THR A 111 -2.82 -18.71 -8.47
C THR A 111 -2.16 -18.23 -9.76
N TYR A 112 -0.90 -18.63 -9.98
CA TYR A 112 -0.15 -18.38 -11.19
C TYR A 112 0.58 -19.65 -11.60
N LYS A 113 0.39 -20.11 -12.84
CA LYS A 113 1.16 -21.19 -13.41
C LYS A 113 2.30 -20.63 -14.26
N ASP A 114 3.54 -20.87 -13.84
CA ASP A 114 4.70 -20.40 -14.59
C ASP A 114 4.96 -21.25 -15.86
N PRO A 115 5.82 -20.78 -16.79
CA PRO A 115 6.12 -21.52 -18.02
C PRO A 115 6.78 -22.89 -17.80
N LYS A 116 7.30 -23.17 -16.60
CA LYS A 116 7.88 -24.47 -16.23
C LYS A 116 6.84 -25.41 -15.62
N GLY A 117 5.60 -24.94 -15.45
CA GLY A 117 4.48 -25.71 -14.89
C GLY A 117 4.35 -25.61 -13.37
N ASN A 118 5.17 -24.81 -12.69
CA ASN A 118 5.00 -24.63 -11.24
C ASN A 118 3.77 -23.77 -10.96
N VAL A 119 3.03 -24.12 -9.90
CA VAL A 119 1.86 -23.37 -9.45
C VAL A 119 2.22 -22.59 -8.20
N TRP A 120 2.13 -21.27 -8.31
CA TRP A 120 2.34 -20.33 -7.23
C TRP A 120 0.97 -19.89 -6.68
N LYS A 121 0.86 -19.72 -5.35
CA LYS A 121 -0.38 -19.33 -4.67
C LYS A 121 -0.15 -18.09 -3.83
N ALA A 122 -1.06 -17.13 -3.88
CA ALA A 122 -0.92 -15.90 -3.11
C ALA A 122 -2.22 -15.11 -2.99
N GLY A 123 -2.24 -14.19 -2.02
CA GLY A 123 -3.13 -13.03 -2.07
C GLY A 123 -2.63 -12.01 -3.10
N TYR A 124 -3.47 -11.66 -4.07
CA TYR A 124 -3.20 -10.63 -5.07
C TYR A 124 -3.80 -9.29 -4.67
N TYR A 125 -3.02 -8.23 -4.82
CA TYR A 125 -3.42 -6.85 -4.52
C TYR A 125 -3.79 -6.09 -5.80
N PRO A 126 -5.08 -6.00 -6.19
CA PRO A 126 -5.49 -5.23 -7.36
C PRO A 126 -5.37 -3.71 -7.15
N TYR A 127 -5.64 -3.25 -5.92
CA TYR A 127 -5.67 -1.83 -5.57
C TYR A 127 -5.05 -1.60 -4.22
N MET A 128 -4.23 -0.55 -4.11
CA MET A 128 -3.71 -0.04 -2.86
C MET A 128 -3.68 1.48 -2.88
N TYR A 129 -4.11 2.09 -1.79
CA TYR A 129 -4.26 3.52 -1.64
C TYR A 129 -3.67 3.98 -0.31
N LEU A 130 -2.89 5.06 -0.32
CA LEU A 130 -2.13 5.50 0.85
C LEU A 130 -2.22 7.01 1.03
N THR A 131 -1.92 7.49 2.25
CA THR A 131 -1.84 8.91 2.57
C THR A 131 -0.41 9.48 2.48
N GLY A 132 0.62 8.64 2.45
CA GLY A 132 2.03 9.05 2.37
C GLY A 132 2.63 8.83 0.98
N ASP A 133 3.47 9.76 0.53
CA ASP A 133 4.20 9.68 -0.74
C ASP A 133 5.34 8.65 -0.71
N ALA A 134 6.16 8.66 0.34
CA ALA A 134 7.25 7.70 0.55
C ALA A 134 6.79 6.23 0.50
N PRO A 135 5.72 5.81 1.21
CA PRO A 135 5.24 4.42 1.12
C PRO A 135 4.53 4.09 -0.19
N VAL A 136 4.03 5.09 -0.94
CA VAL A 136 3.56 4.89 -2.32
C VAL A 136 4.73 4.57 -3.22
N ASP A 137 5.80 5.36 -3.16
CA ASP A 137 6.96 5.19 -4.02
C ASP A 137 7.68 3.86 -3.75
N ALA A 138 8.03 3.61 -2.48
CA ALA A 138 8.67 2.37 -2.05
C ALA A 138 7.88 1.12 -2.47
N GLY A 139 6.54 1.14 -2.32
CA GLY A 139 5.73 0.01 -2.72
C GLY A 139 5.67 -0.18 -4.24
N ARG A 140 5.72 0.89 -5.03
CA ARG A 140 5.76 0.79 -6.51
C ARG A 140 7.06 0.18 -7.01
N VAL A 141 8.19 0.44 -6.33
CA VAL A 141 9.46 -0.25 -6.59
C VAL A 141 9.30 -1.76 -6.42
N LEU A 142 8.57 -2.19 -5.39
CA LEU A 142 8.24 -3.59 -5.10
C LEU A 142 7.05 -4.16 -5.90
N GLY A 143 6.51 -3.38 -6.85
CA GLY A 143 5.42 -3.80 -7.74
C GLY A 143 4.00 -3.66 -7.17
N PHE A 144 3.82 -3.11 -5.97
CA PHE A 144 2.48 -2.83 -5.44
C PHE A 144 1.81 -1.68 -6.23
N PRO A 145 0.50 -1.78 -6.57
CA PRO A 145 -0.20 -0.78 -7.39
C PRO A 145 -0.64 0.44 -6.57
N LYS A 146 0.28 1.02 -5.79
CA LYS A 146 0.00 2.08 -4.82
C LYS A 146 -0.31 3.42 -5.49
N LYS A 147 -1.31 4.13 -4.93
CA LYS A 147 -1.76 5.46 -5.37
C LYS A 147 -2.05 6.35 -4.14
N MET A 148 -1.88 7.66 -4.31
CA MET A 148 -2.28 8.63 -3.29
C MET A 148 -3.80 8.70 -3.13
N SER A 149 -4.25 8.85 -1.88
CA SER A 149 -5.66 9.01 -1.49
C SER A 149 -5.79 9.73 -0.16
N TYR A 150 -7.00 10.19 0.16
CA TYR A 150 -7.38 10.56 1.52
C TYR A 150 -8.02 9.36 2.21
N ILE A 151 -7.51 9.01 3.39
CA ILE A 151 -8.03 7.90 4.21
C ILE A 151 -8.30 8.44 5.62
N ARG A 152 -9.37 7.93 6.23
CA ARG A 152 -9.68 8.15 7.63
C ARG A 152 -9.96 6.82 8.31
N CYS A 153 -9.28 6.54 9.40
CA CYS A 153 -9.56 5.42 10.29
C CYS A 153 -9.89 5.95 11.69
N THR A 154 -11.15 5.87 12.13
CA THR A 154 -11.53 6.25 13.49
C THR A 154 -12.09 5.08 14.27
N VAL A 155 -11.61 4.92 15.50
CA VAL A 155 -12.16 4.02 16.51
C VAL A 155 -12.52 4.86 17.74
N HIS A 156 -13.74 4.74 18.26
CA HIS A 156 -14.28 5.67 19.25
C HIS A 156 -15.48 5.11 20.02
N GLY A 157 -15.83 5.77 21.13
CA GLY A 157 -17.11 5.64 21.81
C GLY A 157 -17.35 4.31 22.52
N GLY A 158 -18.53 4.21 23.15
CA GLY A 158 -18.94 3.06 23.95
C GLY A 158 -18.24 2.94 25.30
N GLU A 159 -18.44 1.81 25.98
CA GLU A 159 -17.91 1.55 27.33
C GLU A 159 -16.39 1.43 27.33
N LYS A 160 -15.81 0.81 26.29
CA LYS A 160 -14.34 0.69 26.17
C LYS A 160 -13.70 1.95 25.58
N GLY A 161 -14.52 2.93 25.14
CA GLY A 161 -14.06 4.11 24.39
C GLY A 161 -13.60 3.81 22.96
N THR A 162 -13.65 2.55 22.54
CA THR A 162 -13.20 2.04 21.24
C THR A 162 -14.19 1.07 20.61
N ASP A 163 -15.46 1.11 21.00
CA ASP A 163 -16.45 0.10 20.59
C ASP A 163 -16.95 0.31 19.16
N PHE A 164 -16.86 1.53 18.62
CA PHE A 164 -17.32 1.87 17.28
C PHE A 164 -16.17 2.19 16.33
N PHE A 165 -16.32 1.82 15.07
CA PHE A 165 -15.39 2.17 14.01
C PHE A 165 -16.07 2.97 12.89
N GLY A 166 -15.28 3.80 12.22
CA GLY A 166 -15.70 4.58 11.07
C GLY A 166 -14.56 4.84 10.10
N PHE A 167 -14.50 4.06 9.03
CA PHE A 167 -13.43 4.12 8.05
C PHE A 167 -13.94 4.63 6.71
N ALA A 168 -13.10 5.41 6.03
CA ALA A 168 -13.42 5.95 4.72
C ALA A 168 -12.15 6.12 3.89
N MET A 169 -12.29 5.93 2.58
CA MET A 169 -11.26 6.28 1.60
C MET A 169 -11.90 7.08 0.47
N SER A 170 -11.26 8.20 0.13
CA SER A 170 -11.68 9.05 -0.98
C SER A 170 -10.49 9.42 -1.85
N ARG A 171 -10.75 9.64 -3.14
CA ARG A 171 -9.75 10.06 -4.11
C ARG A 171 -10.38 11.00 -5.12
N ASN A 172 -9.70 12.10 -5.41
CA ASN A 172 -10.15 13.12 -6.36
C ASN A 172 -11.58 13.64 -6.06
N GLY A 173 -11.94 13.76 -4.79
CA GLY A 173 -13.27 14.22 -4.35
C GLY A 173 -14.37 13.15 -4.32
N TYR A 174 -14.07 11.90 -4.70
CA TYR A 174 -15.04 10.80 -4.68
C TYR A 174 -14.80 9.88 -3.49
N LEU A 175 -15.86 9.60 -2.72
CA LEU A 175 -15.86 8.53 -1.71
C LEU A 175 -15.86 7.18 -2.45
N LEU A 176 -14.81 6.39 -2.28
CA LEU A 176 -14.64 5.12 -2.98
C LEU A 176 -14.97 3.92 -2.08
N HIS A 177 -14.78 4.05 -0.78
CA HIS A 177 -15.16 3.04 0.20
C HIS A 177 -15.48 3.67 1.56
N SER A 178 -16.47 3.15 2.26
CA SER A 178 -16.79 3.50 3.64
C SER A 178 -17.28 2.28 4.42
N ALA A 179 -16.82 2.14 5.65
CA ALA A 179 -17.30 1.13 6.58
C ALA A 179 -17.51 1.74 7.96
N THR A 180 -18.66 1.50 8.57
CA THR A 180 -18.99 1.97 9.92
C THR A 180 -19.68 0.85 10.68
N GLY A 181 -19.42 0.73 11.97
CA GLY A 181 -20.05 -0.30 12.77
C GLY A 181 -19.57 -0.31 14.21
N GLN A 182 -19.96 -1.36 14.91
CA GLN A 182 -19.57 -1.65 16.29
C GLN A 182 -18.78 -2.96 16.30
N PHE A 183 -17.72 -3.04 17.09
CA PHE A 183 -17.03 -4.29 17.36
C PHE A 183 -17.92 -5.19 18.23
N ASP A 184 -18.12 -6.43 17.79
CA ASP A 184 -18.89 -7.44 18.52
C ASP A 184 -18.03 -8.62 19.02
N ASP A 185 -16.71 -8.49 18.86
CA ASP A 185 -15.68 -9.48 19.23
C ASP A 185 -15.89 -10.88 18.62
N LYS A 186 -16.76 -11.03 17.61
CA LYS A 186 -16.98 -12.32 16.94
C LYS A 186 -15.84 -12.67 16.01
N GLN A 187 -15.61 -13.97 15.87
CA GLN A 187 -14.64 -14.49 14.91
C GLN A 187 -15.14 -14.25 13.48
N VAL A 188 -14.26 -13.71 12.63
CA VAL A 188 -14.49 -13.54 11.19
C VAL A 188 -13.78 -14.65 10.43
N THR A 189 -14.46 -15.27 9.47
CA THR A 189 -13.83 -16.21 8.53
C THR A 189 -12.98 -15.43 7.52
N PRO A 190 -11.65 -15.63 7.47
CA PRO A 190 -10.80 -14.89 6.54
C PRO A 190 -10.79 -15.54 5.15
N PRO A 191 -10.32 -14.82 4.11
CA PRO A 191 -10.01 -15.44 2.83
C PRO A 191 -8.96 -16.54 2.97
N TYR A 192 -8.97 -17.47 2.01
CA TYR A 192 -8.17 -18.70 2.10
C TYR A 192 -6.66 -18.49 2.31
N PHE A 193 -6.07 -17.43 1.73
CA PHE A 193 -4.64 -17.15 1.85
C PHE A 193 -4.19 -16.81 3.28
N TYR A 194 -5.10 -16.40 4.16
CA TYR A 194 -4.75 -15.87 5.48
C TYR A 194 -4.15 -16.95 6.39
N GLY A 195 -2.98 -16.66 6.97
CA GLY A 195 -2.28 -17.57 7.88
C GLY A 195 -1.63 -18.80 7.21
N LYS A 196 -1.66 -18.89 5.87
CA LYS A 196 -1.02 -19.96 5.12
C LYS A 196 0.44 -19.62 4.85
N THR A 197 1.35 -20.46 5.32
CA THR A 197 2.81 -20.27 5.15
C THR A 197 3.30 -20.68 3.76
N ASP A 198 2.51 -21.48 3.03
CA ASP A 198 2.76 -21.86 1.65
C ASP A 198 2.18 -20.87 0.62
N TRP A 199 1.55 -19.78 1.08
CA TRP A 199 1.02 -18.71 0.24
C TRP A 199 1.86 -17.45 0.34
N GLY A 200 2.13 -16.85 -0.81
CA GLY A 200 2.87 -15.60 -0.92
C GLY A 200 1.97 -14.37 -1.05
N LYS A 201 2.58 -13.31 -1.59
CA LYS A 201 1.93 -12.06 -2.00
C LYS A 201 2.16 -11.86 -3.49
N PHE A 202 1.10 -11.63 -4.26
CA PHE A 202 1.23 -11.28 -5.68
C PHE A 202 1.06 -9.79 -5.88
N ASN A 203 2.08 -9.22 -6.48
CA ASN A 203 2.16 -7.84 -6.95
C ASN A 203 2.54 -7.88 -8.42
N MET A 204 1.98 -6.98 -9.22
CA MET A 204 2.25 -6.94 -10.65
C MET A 204 2.73 -5.57 -11.07
N LYS A 205 3.90 -5.55 -11.71
CA LYS A 205 4.42 -4.38 -12.42
C LYS A 205 4.11 -4.53 -13.91
N VAL A 206 3.31 -3.61 -14.45
CA VAL A 206 3.12 -3.53 -15.90
C VAL A 206 4.43 -3.02 -16.52
N ILE A 207 5.06 -3.83 -17.35
CA ILE A 207 6.24 -3.44 -18.12
C ILE A 207 5.79 -3.28 -19.57
N THR A 208 5.50 -2.04 -19.97
CA THR A 208 5.33 -1.72 -21.38
C THR A 208 6.71 -1.60 -22.02
N ARG A 209 7.02 -2.47 -22.98
CA ARG A 209 8.15 -2.20 -23.88
C ARG A 209 7.69 -1.11 -24.86
N PRO A 210 8.44 -0.01 -25.04
CA PRO A 210 8.16 0.96 -26.09
C PRO A 210 8.24 0.31 -27.48
#